data_AF-A0A966BK01-F1
#
_entry.id   AF-A0A966BK01-F1
#
_cell.length_a   1.000
_cell.length_b   1.000
_cell.length_c   1.000
_cell.angle_alpha   90.00
_cell.angle_beta   90.00
_cell.angle_gamma   90.00
#
_symmetry.space_group_name_H-M   'P 1'
#
loop_
_entity.id
_entity.type
_entity.pdbx_description
1 polymer ?
#
loop_
_entity_poly.entity_id
_entity_poly.type
_entity_poly.pdbx_seq_one_letter_code
_entity_poly.pdbx_strand_id
1 'polypeptide(L)'
;MNYRNKQQGVVLVIALIALMAISLAGVALMRSVDTSNVVSGNIAFNEAAIQMADIGAEQAYTEIMGNLSSNPNSCQFVAANCPVNSAGQPYFYPNASALDVTTRLPSPVGGLNWSKPLSQKLPGDTTASYSVHYLIERMCGALVTGNA
;
A
#
# COMPACT_ATOMS: atom_id res chain seq x y z
N MET A 1 18.47 -2.91 -80.07
CA MET A 1 17.08 -2.80 -79.59
C MET A 1 17.08 -2.07 -78.25
N ASN A 2 16.35 -0.96 -78.13
CA ASN A 2 16.33 -0.13 -76.92
C ASN A 2 14.99 -0.33 -76.19
N TYR A 3 14.98 -1.06 -75.07
CA TYR A 3 13.76 -1.32 -74.28
C TYR A 3 13.44 -0.08 -73.43
N ARG A 4 12.48 0.73 -73.89
CA ARG A 4 11.94 1.86 -73.12
C ARG A 4 11.01 1.31 -72.03
N ASN A 5 11.59 0.96 -70.89
CA ASN A 5 10.84 0.67 -69.67
C ASN A 5 10.10 1.95 -69.22
N LYS A 6 8.78 1.96 -69.34
CA LYS A 6 7.92 3.02 -68.81
C LYS A 6 7.98 2.95 -67.28
N GLN A 7 8.68 3.89 -66.66
CA GLN A 7 8.72 4.02 -65.21
C GLN A 7 7.29 4.22 -64.69
N GLN A 8 6.84 3.27 -63.87
CA GLN A 8 5.50 3.23 -63.31
C GLN A 8 5.41 4.18 -62.12
N GLY A 9 4.51 5.17 -62.18
CA GLY A 9 4.24 6.13 -61.09
C GLY A 9 3.63 5.54 -59.82
N VAL A 10 3.74 4.23 -59.62
CA VAL A 10 3.17 3.47 -58.48
C VAL A 10 4.05 3.54 -57.24
N VAL A 11 5.35 3.81 -57.40
CA VAL A 11 6.31 3.88 -56.28
C VAL A 11 5.93 4.97 -55.26
N LEU A 12 5.41 6.12 -55.72
CA LEU A 12 4.97 7.20 -54.83
C LEU A 12 3.81 6.74 -53.93
N VAL A 13 2.85 6.01 -54.50
CA VAL A 13 1.65 5.53 -53.77
C VAL A 13 2.05 4.50 -52.72
N ILE A 14 2.93 3.57 -53.06
CA ILE A 14 3.45 2.56 -52.12
C ILE A 14 4.23 3.24 -50.99
N ALA A 15 5.08 4.23 -51.32
CA ALA A 15 5.82 4.98 -50.31
C ALA A 15 4.89 5.73 -49.36
N LEU A 16 3.80 6.33 -49.86
CA LEU A 16 2.82 7.04 -49.05
C LEU A 16 2.06 6.11 -48.11
N ILE A 17 1.65 4.93 -48.58
CA ILE A 17 0.99 3.91 -47.76
C ILE A 17 1.94 3.39 -46.68
N ALA A 18 3.20 3.13 -47.03
CA ALA A 18 4.21 2.68 -46.08
C ALA A 18 4.45 3.73 -44.98
N LEU A 19 4.52 5.01 -45.36
CA LEU A 19 4.69 6.12 -44.42
C LEU A 19 3.48 6.21 -43.47
N MET A 20 2.26 6.09 -44.01
CA MET A 20 1.03 6.07 -43.22
C MET A 20 0.98 4.89 -42.24
N ALA A 21 1.39 3.70 -42.68
CA ALA A 21 1.44 2.51 -41.83
C ALA A 21 2.43 2.68 -40.68
N ILE A 22 3.62 3.22 -40.93
CA ILE A 22 4.63 3.51 -39.90
C ILE A 22 4.12 4.56 -38.91
N SER A 23 3.43 5.60 -39.39
CA SER A 23 2.82 6.61 -38.50
C SER A 23 1.76 6.02 -37.58
N LEU A 24 0.88 5.14 -38.09
CA LEU A 24 -0.13 4.46 -37.28
C LEU A 24 0.51 3.51 -36.25
N ALA A 25 1.56 2.80 -36.64
CA ALA A 25 2.34 1.96 -35.72
C ALA A 25 2.99 2.79 -34.61
N GLY A 26 3.54 3.97 -34.93
CA GLY A 26 4.11 4.89 -33.94
C GLY A 26 3.09 5.39 -32.92
N VAL A 27 1.88 5.74 -33.36
CA VAL A 27 0.79 6.18 -32.46
C VAL A 27 0.32 5.05 -31.55
N ALA A 28 0.20 3.83 -32.08
CA ALA A 28 -0.15 2.66 -31.27
C ALA A 28 0.90 2.38 -30.18
N LEU A 29 2.18 2.57 -30.50
CA LEU A 29 3.28 2.41 -29.55
C LEU A 29 3.23 3.46 -28.43
N MET A 30 2.98 4.74 -28.75
CA MET A 30 2.87 5.80 -27.74
C MET A 30 1.79 5.48 -26.71
N ARG A 31 0.60 5.07 -27.17
CA ARG A 31 -0.49 4.67 -26.27
C ARG A 31 -0.14 3.42 -25.43
N SER A 32 0.63 2.49 -25.99
CA SER A 32 1.15 1.32 -25.26
C SER A 32 2.12 1.73 -24.15
N VAL A 33 2.99 2.72 -24.40
CA VAL A 33 3.92 3.23 -23.39
C VAL A 33 3.19 4.00 -22.29
N ASP A 34 2.23 4.86 -22.64
CA ASP A 34 1.46 5.62 -21.65
C ASP A 34 0.69 4.70 -20.69
N THR A 35 0.05 3.67 -21.24
CA THR A 35 -0.62 2.65 -20.43
C THR A 35 0.36 1.84 -19.58
N SER A 36 1.52 1.47 -20.13
CA SER A 36 2.58 0.78 -19.39
C SER A 36 3.13 1.63 -18.24
N ASN A 37 3.25 2.94 -18.42
CA ASN A 37 3.71 3.86 -17.39
C ASN A 37 2.72 3.97 -16.23
N VAL A 38 1.41 4.09 -16.51
CA VAL A 38 0.38 4.12 -15.45
C VAL A 38 0.34 2.79 -14.69
N VAL A 39 0.42 1.67 -15.40
CA VAL A 39 0.45 0.33 -14.77
C VAL A 39 1.69 0.18 -13.89
N SER A 40 2.86 0.57 -14.39
CA SER A 40 4.12 0.54 -13.62
C SER A 40 4.03 1.40 -12.35
N GLY A 41 3.45 2.60 -12.44
CA GLY A 41 3.24 3.46 -11.27
C GLY A 41 2.35 2.82 -10.20
N ASN A 42 1.26 2.16 -10.61
CA ASN A 42 0.38 1.46 -9.66
C ASN A 42 1.07 0.25 -9.01
N ILE A 43 1.87 -0.49 -9.78
CA ILE A 43 2.66 -1.62 -9.25
C ILE A 43 3.69 -1.11 -8.24
N ALA A 44 4.43 -0.06 -8.58
CA ALA A 44 5.41 0.54 -7.68
C ALA A 44 4.78 1.06 -6.37
N PHE A 45 3.58 1.66 -6.45
CA PHE A 45 2.82 2.05 -5.25
C PHE A 45 2.43 0.83 -4.40
N ASN A 46 1.97 -0.24 -5.04
CA ASN A 46 1.60 -1.48 -4.35
C ASN A 46 2.82 -2.16 -3.70
N GLU A 47 3.94 -2.26 -4.40
CA GLU A 47 5.18 -2.80 -3.86
C GLU A 47 5.69 -1.98 -2.67
N ALA A 48 5.64 -0.64 -2.77
CA ALA A 48 5.97 0.25 -1.66
C ALA A 48 5.03 0.05 -0.46
N ALA A 49 3.71 -0.07 -0.70
CA ALA A 49 2.74 -0.31 0.37
C ALA A 49 2.99 -1.65 1.09
N ILE A 50 3.31 -2.72 0.35
CA ILE A 50 3.66 -4.04 0.92
C ILE A 50 4.95 -3.95 1.73
N GLN A 51 5.99 -3.32 1.18
CA GLN A 51 7.25 -3.14 1.89
C GLN A 51 7.06 -2.37 3.20
N MET A 52 6.25 -1.31 3.19
CA MET A 52 5.93 -0.54 4.40
C MET A 52 5.08 -1.35 5.39
N ALA A 53 4.19 -2.22 4.91
CA ALA A 53 3.42 -3.13 5.76
C ALA A 53 4.33 -4.14 6.48
N ASP A 54 5.32 -4.71 5.79
CA ASP A 54 6.29 -5.65 6.37
C ASP A 54 7.14 -4.98 7.46
N ILE A 55 7.64 -3.76 7.20
CA ILE A 55 8.36 -2.97 8.21
C ILE A 55 7.46 -2.67 9.41
N GLY A 56 6.19 -2.35 9.17
CA GLY A 56 5.19 -2.16 10.22
C GLY A 56 4.97 -3.40 11.09
N ALA A 57 4.91 -4.57 10.47
CA ALA A 57 4.75 -5.84 11.16
C ALA A 57 5.97 -6.20 12.01
N GLU A 58 7.19 -5.96 11.50
CA GLU A 58 8.42 -6.17 12.25
C GLU A 58 8.51 -5.22 13.45
N GLN A 59 8.15 -3.94 13.26
CA GLN A 59 8.10 -2.98 14.35
C GLN A 59 7.08 -3.41 15.42
N ALA A 60 5.87 -3.81 15.02
CA ALA A 60 4.86 -4.31 15.95
C ALA A 60 5.39 -5.53 16.74
N TYR A 61 6.09 -6.45 16.08
CA TYR A 61 6.68 -7.62 16.74
C TYR A 61 7.76 -7.25 17.76
N THR A 62 8.67 -6.35 17.42
CA THR A 62 9.73 -5.90 18.34
C THR A 62 9.14 -5.23 19.59
N GLU A 63 8.10 -4.41 19.43
CA GLU A 63 7.39 -3.75 20.52
C GLU A 63 6.69 -4.78 21.43
N ILE A 64 6.02 -5.79 20.87
CA ILE A 64 5.43 -6.89 21.64
C ILE A 64 6.50 -7.60 22.48
N MET A 65 7.60 -8.01 21.86
CA MET A 65 8.67 -8.75 22.53
C MET A 65 9.34 -7.91 23.64
N GLY A 66 9.54 -6.61 23.41
CA GLY A 66 10.04 -5.68 24.42
C GLY A 66 9.10 -5.55 25.62
N ASN A 67 7.79 -5.48 25.37
CA ASN A 67 6.79 -5.37 26.43
C ASN A 67 6.60 -6.67 27.21
N LEU A 68 6.57 -7.83 26.55
CA LEU A 68 6.46 -9.13 27.22
C LEU A 68 7.69 -9.43 28.09
N SER A 69 8.88 -9.03 27.66
CA SER A 69 10.11 -9.23 28.45
C SER A 69 10.19 -8.33 29.68
N SER A 70 9.60 -7.12 29.61
CA SER A 70 9.60 -6.14 30.70
C SER A 70 8.47 -6.36 31.70
N ASN A 71 7.32 -6.88 31.27
CA ASN A 71 6.18 -7.12 32.15
C ASN A 71 5.24 -8.21 31.58
N PRO A 72 5.53 -9.50 31.81
CA PRO A 72 4.91 -10.61 31.08
C PRO A 72 3.39 -10.77 31.26
N ASN A 73 2.75 -10.03 32.16
CA ASN A 73 1.31 -10.16 32.44
C ASN A 73 0.55 -8.83 32.63
N SER A 74 1.21 -7.66 32.63
CA SER A 74 0.53 -6.41 32.97
C SER A 74 -0.37 -5.89 31.84
N CYS A 75 0.12 -5.93 30.60
CA CYS A 75 -0.64 -5.54 29.40
C CYS A 75 -1.74 -6.56 29.05
N GLN A 76 -1.71 -7.74 29.66
CA GLN A 76 -2.66 -8.82 29.37
C GLN A 76 -4.02 -8.60 30.04
N PHE A 77 -4.04 -7.95 31.22
CA PHE A 77 -5.26 -7.83 32.02
C PHE A 77 -5.58 -6.39 32.43
N VAL A 78 -4.63 -5.45 32.28
CA VAL A 78 -4.79 -4.05 32.69
C VAL A 78 -4.33 -3.14 31.55
N ALA A 79 -5.29 -2.52 30.86
CA ALA A 79 -5.03 -1.62 29.74
C ALA A 79 -4.10 -0.44 30.09
N ALA A 80 -4.09 -0.01 31.35
CA ALA A 80 -3.21 1.07 31.84
C ALA A 80 -1.71 0.71 31.83
N ASN A 81 -1.37 -0.57 31.75
CA ASN A 81 0.00 -1.03 31.65
C ASN A 81 0.44 -1.27 30.19
N CYS A 82 -0.50 -1.19 29.23
CA CYS A 82 -0.20 -1.32 27.82
C CYS A 82 0.58 -0.10 27.32
N PRO A 83 1.48 -0.28 26.35
CA PRO A 83 2.05 0.82 25.60
C PRO A 83 0.95 1.70 25.01
N VAL A 84 1.15 3.01 25.12
CA VAL A 84 0.24 4.02 24.60
C VAL A 84 0.88 4.78 23.44
N ASN A 85 0.05 5.23 22.51
CA ASN A 85 0.47 6.14 21.46
C ASN A 85 0.84 7.53 22.04
N SER A 86 1.31 8.43 21.19
CA SER A 86 1.60 9.82 21.57
C SER A 86 0.36 10.61 22.07
N ALA A 87 -0.84 10.05 21.90
CA ALA A 87 -2.10 10.59 22.42
C ALA A 87 -2.56 9.91 23.73
N GLY A 88 -1.76 9.00 24.30
CA GLY A 88 -2.10 8.30 25.54
C GLY A 88 -3.11 7.15 25.39
N GLN A 89 -3.42 6.74 24.16
CA GLN A 89 -4.33 5.63 23.87
C GLN A 89 -3.56 4.31 23.73
N PRO A 90 -4.02 3.21 24.36
CA PRO A 90 -3.36 1.91 24.24
C PRO A 90 -3.45 1.39 22.79
N TYR A 91 -2.42 0.70 22.31
CA TYR A 91 -2.43 0.02 21.01
C TYR A 91 -2.21 -1.50 21.12
N PHE A 92 -2.27 -2.02 22.35
CA PHE A 92 -2.26 -3.45 22.66
C PHE A 92 -3.57 -3.82 23.35
N TYR A 93 -4.29 -4.79 22.78
CA TYR A 93 -5.59 -5.22 23.27
C TYR A 93 -5.61 -6.74 23.54
N PRO A 94 -6.15 -7.16 24.70
CA PRO A 94 -6.18 -8.57 25.09
C PRO A 94 -7.27 -9.39 24.37
N ASN A 95 -8.13 -8.74 23.60
CA ASN A 95 -9.21 -9.34 22.82
C ASN A 95 -9.25 -8.73 21.42
N ALA A 96 -9.75 -9.48 20.44
CA ALA A 96 -10.09 -8.93 19.14
C ALA A 96 -11.20 -7.88 19.29
N SER A 97 -11.02 -6.74 18.64
CA SER A 97 -12.01 -5.67 18.60
C SER A 97 -13.02 -5.85 17.48
N ALA A 98 -14.20 -5.24 17.66
CA ALA A 98 -15.17 -5.15 16.59
C ALA A 98 -14.64 -4.23 15.49
N LEU A 99 -15.05 -4.49 14.25
CA LEU A 99 -14.74 -3.60 13.14
C LEU A 99 -15.73 -2.43 13.11
N ASP A 100 -15.23 -1.24 12.83
CA ASP A 100 -16.06 -0.08 12.52
C ASP A 100 -16.84 -0.31 11.22
N VAL A 101 -18.14 0.01 11.23
CA VAL A 101 -19.05 -0.27 10.11
C VAL A 101 -18.74 0.52 8.84
N THR A 102 -18.07 1.68 8.98
CA THR A 102 -17.79 2.61 7.90
C THR A 102 -16.37 2.44 7.39
N THR A 103 -15.40 2.46 8.29
CA THR A 103 -13.97 2.42 7.97
C THR A 103 -13.43 1.01 7.84
N ARG A 104 -14.16 0.01 8.34
CA ARG A 104 -13.73 -1.40 8.40
C ARG A 104 -12.41 -1.60 9.17
N LEU A 105 -12.02 -0.61 9.97
CA LEU A 105 -10.85 -0.69 10.84
C LEU A 105 -11.24 -1.25 12.20
N PRO A 106 -10.32 -1.93 12.90
CA PRO A 106 -10.53 -2.35 14.28
C PRO A 106 -10.90 -1.16 15.19
N SER A 107 -11.97 -1.31 15.98
CA SER A 107 -12.51 -0.31 16.90
C SER A 107 -12.71 -0.91 18.29
N PRO A 108 -11.64 -0.96 19.11
CA PRO A 108 -11.72 -1.49 20.46
C PRO A 108 -12.47 -0.56 21.41
N VAL A 109 -12.97 -1.15 22.50
CA VAL A 109 -13.65 -0.42 23.58
C VAL A 109 -12.72 0.66 24.14
N GLY A 110 -13.21 1.91 24.18
CA GLY A 110 -12.42 3.08 24.53
C GLY A 110 -12.00 3.95 23.33
N GLY A 111 -12.23 3.48 22.09
CA GLY A 111 -12.06 4.24 20.87
C GLY A 111 -10.60 4.45 20.49
N LEU A 112 -10.15 3.80 19.42
CA LEU A 112 -8.89 4.15 18.77
C LEU A 112 -9.13 5.28 17.77
N ASN A 113 -8.30 6.32 17.87
CA ASN A 113 -8.32 7.37 16.87
C ASN A 113 -7.28 7.06 15.80
N TRP A 114 -7.74 6.53 14.67
CA TRP A 114 -6.91 6.24 13.50
C TRP A 114 -6.30 7.50 12.85
N SER A 115 -6.72 8.71 13.24
CA SER A 115 -6.13 9.99 12.82
C SER A 115 -4.97 10.45 13.72
N LYS A 116 -4.76 9.83 14.90
CA LYS A 116 -3.56 10.01 15.74
C LYS A 116 -3.02 8.69 16.31
N PRO A 117 -2.69 7.67 15.49
CA PRO A 117 -2.11 6.44 16.02
C PRO A 117 -0.71 6.69 16.54
N LEU A 118 -0.07 5.64 17.08
CA LEU A 118 1.37 5.60 17.23
C LEU A 118 1.95 5.64 15.79
N SER A 119 2.04 6.84 15.21
CA SER A 119 2.82 7.11 14.01
C SER A 119 4.27 7.03 14.44
N GLN A 120 4.75 5.81 14.65
CA GLN A 120 6.17 5.60 14.82
C GLN A 120 6.76 5.89 13.44
N LYS A 121 7.45 7.02 13.31
CA LYS A 121 8.24 7.31 12.13
C LYS A 121 9.25 6.17 12.01
N LEU A 122 9.00 5.25 11.09
CA LEU A 122 9.79 4.04 10.95
C LEU A 122 11.22 4.43 10.55
N PRO A 123 12.26 3.74 11.05
CA PRO A 123 13.63 3.98 10.62
C PRO A 123 13.72 3.74 9.09
N GLY A 124 14.10 4.77 8.33
CA GLY A 124 14.12 4.72 6.86
C GLY A 124 13.03 5.54 6.17
N ASP A 125 12.07 6.08 6.92
CA ASP A 125 11.09 7.06 6.41
C ASP A 125 11.78 8.43 6.18
N THR A 126 12.35 8.59 5.00
CA THR A 126 12.79 9.88 4.45
C THR A 126 11.75 10.49 3.51
N THR A 127 10.63 9.80 3.25
CA THR A 127 9.62 10.21 2.26
C THR A 127 8.27 10.40 2.93
N ALA A 128 7.91 11.67 3.13
CA ALA A 128 6.75 12.15 3.89
C ALA A 128 5.34 11.71 3.41
N SER A 129 5.18 10.61 2.66
CA SER A 129 3.88 10.17 2.10
C SER A 129 3.31 8.87 2.65
N TYR A 130 4.10 7.98 3.27
CA TYR A 130 3.57 6.71 3.79
C TYR A 130 3.53 6.71 5.32
N SER A 131 2.34 6.59 5.89
CA SER A 131 2.15 6.37 7.32
C SER A 131 1.72 4.94 7.58
N VAL A 132 2.46 4.25 8.45
CA VAL A 132 2.12 2.89 8.87
C VAL A 132 1.48 2.94 10.25
N HIS A 133 0.36 2.24 10.39
CA HIS A 133 -0.38 2.13 11.63
C HIS A 133 -0.59 0.66 11.94
N TYR A 134 -0.24 0.24 13.15
CA TYR A 134 -0.44 -1.12 13.61
C TYR A 134 -1.23 -1.13 14.92
N LEU A 135 -1.98 -2.21 15.09
CA LEU A 135 -2.74 -2.55 16.28
C LEU A 135 -2.39 -3.98 16.65
N ILE A 136 -2.13 -4.22 17.93
CA ILE A 136 -1.82 -5.55 18.42
C ILE A 136 -3.01 -6.09 19.19
N GLU A 137 -3.53 -7.22 18.74
CA GLU A 137 -4.67 -7.89 19.37
C GLU A 137 -4.33 -9.35 19.65
N ARG A 138 -4.82 -9.87 20.78
CA ARG A 138 -4.78 -11.31 21.04
C ARG A 138 -6.03 -11.98 20.49
N MET A 139 -5.83 -12.97 19.64
CA MET A 139 -6.92 -13.79 19.08
C MET A 139 -7.51 -14.78 20.10
N CYS A 140 -6.78 -15.10 21.17
CA CYS A 140 -7.22 -15.98 22.24
C CYS A 140 -7.83 -15.17 23.39
N GLY A 141 -9.07 -14.71 23.22
CA GLY A 141 -9.84 -13.99 24.23
C GLY A 141 -11.33 -13.97 23.85
N ALA A 142 -12.24 -13.82 24.82
CA ALA A 142 -13.66 -13.65 24.52
C ALA A 142 -13.84 -12.43 23.59
N LEU A 143 -14.59 -12.60 22.49
CA LEU A 143 -14.96 -11.49 21.61
C LEU A 143 -15.69 -10.44 22.43
N VAL A 144 -15.11 -9.24 22.55
CA VAL A 144 -15.83 -8.12 23.16
C VAL A 144 -16.75 -7.59 22.07
N THR A 145 -18.04 -7.89 22.20
CA THR A 145 -19.09 -7.31 21.37
C THR A 145 -19.02 -5.78 21.50
N GLY A 146 -18.50 -5.11 20.48
CA GLY A 146 -18.45 -3.64 20.45
C GLY A 146 -19.87 -3.05 20.45
N ASN A 147 -20.02 -1.90 21.10
CA ASN A 147 -21.25 -1.11 20.96
C ASN A 147 -21.37 -0.62 19.52
N ALA A 148 -22.52 -0.92 18.90
CA ALA A 148 -22.98 -0.26 17.70
C ALA A 148 -23.17 1.25 17.94
#